data_AF-A0A8H4IXM1-F1
#
_entry.id   AF-A0A8H4IXM1-F1
#
_cell.length_a   1.000
_cell.length_b   1.000
_cell.length_c   1.000
_cell.angle_alpha   90.00
_cell.angle_beta   90.00
_cell.angle_gamma   90.00
#
_symmetry.space_group_name_H-M   'P 1'
#
loop_
_entity.id
_entity.type
_entity.pdbx_description
1 polymer ?
#
loop_
_entity_poly.entity_id
_entity_poly.type
_entity_poly.pdbx_seq_one_letter_code
_entity_poly.pdbx_strand_id
1 'polypeptide(L)' 'MAPNSKLFPDAPIIAIILKEFDERDFGESSDALADWLNNRWRKSGYQIDAETVHQVLLCNGRLALANQGDARDGAFSR' A
#
# COMPACT_ATOMS: atom_id res chain seq x y z
N MET A 1 -10.88 -3.87 25.46
CA MET A 1 -10.05 -3.52 24.29
C MET A 1 -10.98 -3.19 23.14
N ALA A 2 -11.11 -1.91 22.77
CA ALA A 2 -11.82 -1.55 21.55
C ALA A 2 -11.04 -2.12 20.35
N PRO A 3 -11.69 -2.76 19.36
CA PRO A 3 -10.99 -3.02 18.12
C PRO A 3 -10.62 -1.65 17.57
N ASN A 4 -9.33 -1.39 17.40
CA ASN A 4 -8.86 -0.25 16.62
C ASN A 4 -9.51 -0.42 15.24
N SER A 5 -10.60 0.30 15.01
CA SER A 5 -11.13 0.55 13.68
C SER A 5 -10.00 1.27 12.97
N LYS A 6 -9.09 0.52 12.35
CA LYS A 6 -8.19 1.03 11.32
C LYS A 6 -9.13 1.68 10.34
N LEU A 7 -9.24 3.01 10.43
CA LEU A 7 -10.14 3.81 9.64
C LEU A 7 -9.72 3.53 8.21
N PHE A 8 -10.48 2.67 7.54
CA PHE A 8 -10.32 2.49 6.12
C PHE A 8 -10.38 3.90 5.53
N PRO A 9 -9.36 4.29 4.75
CA PRO A 9 -9.30 5.63 4.23
C PRO A 9 -10.54 5.88 3.38
N ASP A 10 -11.01 7.13 3.31
CA ASP A 10 -12.24 7.48 2.61
C ASP A 10 -12.28 6.86 1.20
N ALA A 11 -13.47 6.48 0.73
CA ALA A 11 -13.67 5.94 -0.62
C ALA A 11 -12.88 6.65 -1.75
N PRO A 12 -12.78 8.00 -1.80
CA PRO A 12 -11.90 8.68 -2.77
C PRO A 12 -10.42 8.33 -2.63
N ILE A 13 -9.91 8.17 -1.41
CA ILE A 13 -8.52 7.77 -1.15
C ILE A 13 -8.29 6.34 -1.63
N ILE A 14 -9.23 5.42 -1.40
CA ILE A 14 -9.17 4.05 -1.92
C ILE A 14 -9.09 4.06 -3.45
N ALA A 15 -9.91 4.87 -4.12
CA ALA A 15 -9.87 5.00 -5.57
C ALA A 15 -8.52 5.53 -6.08
N ILE A 16 -7.90 6.48 -5.36
CA ILE A 16 -6.57 7.00 -5.69
C ILE A 16 -5.50 5.92 -5.50
N ILE A 17 -5.57 5.16 -4.40
CA ILE A 17 -4.65 4.06 -4.11
C ILE A 17 -4.69 3.03 -5.24
N LEU A 18 -5.89 2.58 -5.62
CA LEU A 18 -6.08 1.59 -6.68
C LEU A 18 -5.63 2.12 -8.04
N LYS A 19 -5.98 3.38 -8.36
CA LYS A 19 -5.61 4.00 -9.63
C LYS A 19 -4.10 4.13 -9.76
N GLU A 20 -3.40 4.64 -8.74
CA GLU A 20 -1.94 4.78 -8.80
C GLU A 20 -1.24 3.42 -8.77
N PHE A 21 -1.78 2.42 -8.07
CA PHE A 21 -1.25 1.06 -8.09
C PHE A 21 -1.38 0.39 -9.46
N ASP A 22 -2.42 0.72 -10.23
CA ASP A 22 -2.64 0.19 -11.59
C ASP A 22 -1.85 1.00 -12.65
N GLU A 23 -1.74 2.32 -12.48
CA GLU A 23 -0.97 3.20 -13.37
C GLU A 23 0.55 3.08 -13.18
N ARG A 24 1.01 2.73 -11.98
CA ARG A 24 2.44 2.62 -11.67
C ARG A 24 2.77 1.20 -11.23
N ASP A 25 3.77 0.62 -11.86
CA ASP A 25 4.31 -0.65 -11.44
C ASP A 25 5.17 -0.47 -10.17
N PHE A 26 4.58 -0.75 -9.02
CA PHE A 26 5.29 -0.81 -7.73
C PHE A 26 5.87 -2.21 -7.44
N GLY A 27 5.88 -3.12 -8.43
CA GLY A 27 6.32 -4.50 -8.26
C GLY A 27 5.60 -5.20 -7.11
N GLU A 28 4.28 -5.05 -7.06
CA GLU A 28 3.37 -5.62 -6.04
C GLU A 28 3.64 -5.16 -4.60
N SER A 29 4.54 -4.20 -4.37
CA SER A 29 4.97 -3.82 -3.02
C SER A 29 4.05 -2.76 -2.39
N SER A 30 3.33 -3.13 -1.33
CA SER A 30 2.45 -2.19 -0.59
C SER A 30 3.24 -1.06 0.11
N ASP A 31 4.47 -1.35 0.51
CA ASP A 31 5.34 -0.41 1.24
C ASP A 31 5.81 0.75 0.35
N ALA A 32 6.26 0.43 -0.87
CA ALA A 32 6.66 1.42 -1.87
C ALA A 32 5.50 2.35 -2.27
N LEU A 33 4.29 1.79 -2.38
CA LEU A 33 3.09 2.58 -2.63
C LEU A 33 2.76 3.50 -1.45
N ALA A 34 2.90 3.02 -0.21
CA ALA A 34 2.65 3.83 0.98
C ALA A 34 3.65 4.98 1.13
N ASP A 35 4.95 4.74 0.94
CA ASP A 35 5.97 5.80 0.94
C ASP A 35 5.69 6.84 -0.15
N TRP A 36 5.32 6.39 -1.35
CA TRP A 36 4.97 7.28 -2.45
C TRP A 36 3.74 8.15 -2.13
N LEU A 37 2.68 7.54 -1.58
CA LEU A 37 1.47 8.24 -1.15
C LEU A 37 1.78 9.25 -0.04
N ASN A 38 2.59 8.87 0.95
CA ASN A 38 3.05 9.74 2.02
C ASN A 38 3.87 10.92 1.49
N ASN A 39 4.76 10.71 0.53
CA ASN A 39 5.50 11.78 -0.12
C ASN A 39 4.59 12.74 -0.90
N ARG A 40 3.57 12.20 -1.59
CA ARG A 40 2.57 13.01 -2.31
C ARG A 40 1.69 13.82 -1.36
N TRP A 41 1.23 13.19 -0.27
CA TRP A 41 0.35 13.80 0.73
C TRP A 41 1.08 14.56 1.83
N ARG A 42 2.41 14.62 1.78
CA ARG A 42 3.24 15.42 2.68
C ARG A 42 2.81 16.88 2.76
N LYS A 43 2.30 17.45 1.66
CA LYS A 43 1.74 18.83 1.63
C LYS A 43 0.33 18.93 2.20
N SER A 44 -0.43 17.84 2.18
CA SER A 44 -1.79 17.74 2.71
C SER A 44 -1.81 17.40 4.21
N GLY A 45 -0.68 16.96 4.77
CA GLY A 45 -0.59 16.51 6.17
C GLY A 45 -1.24 15.15 6.42
N TYR A 46 -1.58 14.42 5.36
CA TYR A 46 -2.20 13.11 5.44
C TYR A 46 -1.12 12.03 5.30
N GLN A 47 -1.14 11.06 6.22
CA GLN A 47 -0.21 9.94 6.26
C GLN A 47 -0.99 8.63 6.27
N ILE A 48 -0.48 7.62 5.56
CA ILE A 48 -1.05 6.29 5.50
C ILE A 48 0.04 5.25 5.76
N ASP A 49 -0.30 4.25 6.56
CA ASP A 49 0.55 3.10 6.80
C ASP A 49 0.51 2.10 5.64
N ALA A 50 1.64 1.43 5.41
CA ALA A 50 1.74 0.33 4.45
C ALA A 50 0.74 -0.80 4.75
N GLU A 51 0.42 -1.03 6.02
CA GLU A 51 -0.58 -2.00 6.44
C GLU A 51 -1.99 -1.62 5.97
N THR A 52 -2.35 -0.34 6.07
CA THR A 52 -3.64 0.18 5.58
C THR A 52 -3.73 0.06 4.07
N VAL A 53 -2.66 0.40 3.35
CA VAL A 53 -2.56 0.23 1.90
C VAL A 53 -2.71 -1.25 1.51
N HIS A 54 -2.04 -2.15 2.23
CA HIS A 54 -2.13 -3.59 2.02
C HIS A 54 -3.55 -4.11 2.25
N GLN A 55 -4.21 -3.70 3.34
CA GLN A 55 -5.60 -4.07 3.62
C GLN A 55 -6.56 -3.56 2.53
N VAL A 56 -6.36 -2.34 2.01
CA VAL A 56 -7.18 -1.78 0.92
C VAL A 56 -6.99 -2.59 -0.37
N LEU A 57 -5.75 -2.93 -0.71
CA LEU A 57 -5.43 -3.75 -1.89
C LEU A 57 -6.04 -5.16 -1.75
N LEU A 58 -5.87 -5.79 -0.59
CA LEU A 58 -6.39 -7.12 -0.29
C LEU A 58 -7.92 -7.16 -0.31
N CYS A 59 -8.58 -6.15 0.27
CA CYS A 59 -10.04 -6.01 0.24
C CYS A 59 -10.58 -5.83 -1.19
N ASN A 60 -9.79 -5.23 -2.10
CA ASN A 60 -10.14 -5.06 -3.51
C ASN A 60 -9.64 -6.22 -4.41
N GLY A 61 -9.12 -7.30 -3.83
CA GLY A 61 -8.65 -8.48 -4.58
C GLY A 61 -7.33 -8.26 -5.32
N ARG A 62 -6.56 -7.22 -4.99
CA ARG A 62 -5.21 -7.00 -5.51
C ARG A 62 -4.20 -7.69 -4.58
N LEU A 63 -3.44 -8.63 -5.14
CA LEU A 63 -2.33 -9.30 -4.44
C LEU A 63 -1.18 -8.31 -4.34
N ALA A 64 -1.11 -7.58 -3.23
CA ALA A 64 0.05 -6.77 -2.90
C ALA A 64 0.85 -7.49 -1.83
N LEU A 65 2.16 -7.64 -2.03
CA LEU A 65 3.08 -8.21 -1.08
C LEU A 65 3.38 -7.14 0.00
N ALA A 66 2.76 -7.27 1.17
CA ALA A 66 3.26 -6.60 2.37
C ALA A 66 4.58 -7.27 2.76
N ASN A 67 5.65 -6.49 2.86
CA ASN A 67 6.99 -6.93 3.24
C ASN A 67 7.80 -7.68 2.16
N GLN A 68 8.08 -7.02 1.03
CA GLN A 68 9.19 -7.42 0.14
C GLN A 68 10.50 -6.70 0.56
N GLY A 69 10.74 -6.53 1.87
CA GLY A 69 12.00 -5.99 2.39
C GLY A 69 13.13 -7.02 2.45
N ASP A 70 12.81 -8.31 2.56
CA ASP A 70 13.80 -9.37 2.83
C ASP A 70 13.61 -10.67 2.01
N ALA A 71 12.71 -10.69 1.02
CA ALA A 71 12.41 -11.90 0.24
C ALA A 71 12.92 -11.90 -1.22
N ARG A 72 13.71 -10.89 -1.62
CA ARG A 72 14.37 -10.87 -2.95
C ARG A 72 15.84 -11.30 -2.92
N ASP A 73 16.36 -11.77 -1.79
CA ASP A 73 17.59 -12.56 -1.72
C ASP A 73 17.22 -14.05 -1.78
N GLY A 74 17.06 -14.62 -2.98
CA GLY A 74 16.77 -16.05 -3.08
C GLY A 74 16.19 -16.61 -4.38
N ALA A 75 15.95 -15.80 -5.41
CA ALA A 75 15.45 -16.31 -6.70
C ALA A 75 16.33 -15.91 -7.89
N PHE A 76 17.64 -15.99 -7.72
CA PHE A 76 18.58 -16.22 -8.82
C PHE A 76 19.44 -17.44 -8.48
N SER A 77 18.83 -18.63 -8.47
CA SER A 77 19.58 -19.87 -8.65
C SER A 77 19.34 -20.33 -10.08
N ARG A 78 20.26 -19.93 -10.96
CA ARG A 78 20.46 -20.51 -12.29
C ARG A 78 21.21 -21.82 -12.15
#